data_AF-A0A8H6VCH3-F1
#
_entry.id   AF-A0A8H6VCH3-F1
#
_cell.length_a   1.000
_cell.length_b   1.000
_cell.length_c   1.000
_cell.angle_alpha   90.00
_cell.angle_beta   90.00
_cell.angle_gamma   90.00
#
_symmetry.space_group_name_H-M   'P 1'
#
loop_
_entity.id
_entity.type
_entity.pdbx_description
1 polymer ?
#
loop_
_entity_poly.entity_id
_entity_poly.type
_entity_poly.pdbx_seq_one_letter_code
_entity_poly.pdbx_strand_id
1 'polypeptide(L)'
;MTYIGEIIYASSSKETGLAWTRDAVDMAESTILELGGLEDHNPRHRCAECLRVGLENWKTMVSRLVAQAEREERESIEKAKHTWFGGEKQMEAKALERKRWEAERLILDDRIKKLWPIIDGESGLEGIAPNSSLFV
;
A
#
# COMPACT_ATOMS: atom_id res chain seq x y z
N MET A 1 -3.68 14.27 -4.08
CA MET A 1 -4.81 13.99 -3.15
C MET A 1 -4.55 12.64 -2.49
N THR A 2 -3.90 12.61 -1.33
CA THR A 2 -3.29 11.41 -0.72
C THR A 2 -4.26 10.50 0.05
N TYR A 3 -5.47 10.97 0.37
CA TYR A 3 -6.40 10.28 1.29
C TYR A 3 -7.70 9.77 0.65
N ILE A 4 -7.87 9.91 -0.67
CA ILE A 4 -9.13 9.48 -1.32
C ILE A 4 -9.31 7.97 -1.21
N GLY A 5 -8.25 7.19 -1.38
CA GLY A 5 -8.28 5.74 -1.24
C GLY A 5 -8.80 5.30 0.13
N GLU A 6 -8.33 5.93 1.21
CA GLU A 6 -8.76 5.62 2.57
C GLU A 6 -10.23 5.98 2.82
N ILE A 7 -10.67 7.13 2.30
CA ILE A 7 -12.07 7.56 2.42
C ILE A 7 -12.98 6.57 1.71
N ILE A 8 -12.63 6.13 0.49
CA ILE A 8 -13.43 5.14 -0.25
C ILE A 8 -13.40 3.78 0.45
N TYR A 9 -12.23 3.38 0.99
CA TYR A 9 -12.06 2.15 1.75
C TYR A 9 -12.96 2.11 3.00
N ALA A 10 -13.09 3.24 3.69
CA ALA A 10 -13.89 3.35 4.91
C ALA A 10 -15.39 3.53 4.64
N SER A 11 -15.77 4.24 3.58
CA SER A 11 -17.16 4.67 3.33
C SER A 11 -17.96 3.79 2.38
N SER A 12 -17.32 3.14 1.41
CA SER A 12 -18.02 2.44 0.32
C SER A 12 -17.65 0.96 0.26
N SER A 13 -16.46 0.65 -0.28
CA SER A 13 -16.02 -0.72 -0.48
C SER A 13 -14.52 -0.81 -0.23
N LYS A 14 -14.14 -1.80 0.57
CA LYS A 14 -12.74 -2.07 0.90
C LYS A 14 -11.93 -2.40 -0.35
N GLU A 15 -12.48 -3.22 -1.24
CA GLU A 15 -11.82 -3.58 -2.49
C GLU A 15 -11.67 -2.37 -3.42
N THR A 16 -12.70 -1.51 -3.52
CA THR A 16 -12.65 -0.31 -4.36
C THR A 16 -11.65 0.72 -3.83
N GLY A 17 -11.62 0.94 -2.51
CA GLY A 17 -10.66 1.87 -1.90
C GLY A 17 -9.22 1.37 -2.01
N LEU A 18 -9.02 0.06 -1.90
CA LEU A 18 -7.73 -0.57 -2.10
C LEU A 18 -7.27 -0.46 -3.55
N ALA A 19 -8.14 -0.78 -4.52
CA ALA A 19 -7.85 -0.64 -5.95
C ALA A 19 -7.47 0.81 -6.28
N TRP A 20 -8.22 1.78 -5.75
CA TRP A 20 -7.88 3.18 -5.98
C TRP A 20 -6.50 3.55 -5.39
N THR A 21 -6.17 3.04 -4.21
CA THR A 21 -4.84 3.28 -3.61
C THR A 21 -3.73 2.66 -4.44
N ARG A 22 -3.95 1.47 -5.02
CA ARG A 22 -3.00 0.82 -5.93
C ARG A 22 -2.74 1.69 -7.15
N ASP A 23 -3.79 2.14 -7.82
CA ASP A 23 -3.66 2.94 -9.04
C ASP A 23 -3.01 4.31 -8.75
N ALA A 24 -3.28 4.90 -7.58
CA ALA A 24 -2.62 6.13 -7.14
C ALA A 24 -1.11 5.93 -6.90
N VAL A 25 -0.70 4.79 -6.31
CA VAL A 25 0.71 4.42 -6.14
C VAL A 25 1.38 4.15 -7.49
N ASP A 26 0.71 3.44 -8.40
CA ASP A 26 1.20 3.18 -9.76
C ASP A 26 1.44 4.49 -10.55
N MET A 27 0.52 5.44 -10.40
CA MET A 27 0.64 6.77 -11.01
C MET A 27 1.80 7.58 -10.40
N ALA A 28 1.98 7.54 -9.08
CA ALA A 28 3.09 8.23 -8.44
C ALA A 28 4.45 7.64 -8.85
N GLU A 29 4.56 6.31 -8.94
CA GLU A 29 5.77 5.61 -9.38
C GLU A 29 6.14 5.96 -10.83
N SER A 30 5.19 5.88 -11.76
CA SER A 30 5.42 6.25 -13.16
C SER A 30 5.83 7.71 -13.32
N THR A 31 5.18 8.62 -12.58
CA THR A 31 5.52 10.05 -12.62
C THR A 31 6.94 10.31 -12.11
N ILE A 32 7.39 9.62 -11.05
CA ILE A 32 8.76 9.76 -10.54
C ILE A 32 9.78 9.27 -11.57
N LEU A 33 9.51 8.15 -12.24
CA LEU A 33 10.39 7.63 -13.31
C LEU A 33 10.48 8.58 -14.50
N GLU A 34 9.36 9.18 -14.92
CA GLU A 34 9.31 10.17 -16.01
C GLU A 34 10.04 11.46 -15.63
N LEU A 35 9.82 11.97 -14.41
CA LEU A 35 10.51 13.15 -13.91
C LEU A 35 12.00 12.90 -13.70
N GLY A 36 12.42 11.64 -13.53
CA GLY A 36 13.80 11.11 -13.43
C GLY A 36 14.81 11.67 -14.45
N GLY A 37 14.33 12.19 -15.59
CA GLY A 37 15.16 12.86 -16.60
C GLY A 37 15.31 14.39 -16.47
N LEU A 38 14.52 15.07 -15.63
CA LEU A 38 14.50 16.53 -15.47
C LEU A 38 15.10 16.93 -14.11
N GLU A 39 16.18 17.73 -14.09
CA GLU A 39 16.90 18.21 -12.88
C GLU A 39 16.07 19.07 -11.90
N ASP A 40 14.75 19.17 -12.09
CA ASP A 40 13.89 19.94 -11.19
C ASP A 40 13.48 19.08 -9.98
N HIS A 41 14.11 19.36 -8.83
CA HIS A 41 13.99 18.59 -7.59
C HIS A 41 12.63 18.75 -6.90
N ASN A 42 11.91 19.86 -7.11
CA ASN A 42 10.68 20.18 -6.39
C ASN A 42 9.46 19.30 -6.76
N PRO A 43 9.14 19.06 -8.04
CA PRO A 43 8.03 18.17 -8.41
C PRO A 43 8.30 16.70 -8.04
N ARG A 44 9.57 16.25 -8.12
CA ARG A 44 9.97 14.89 -7.73
C ARG A 44 9.73 14.63 -6.24
N HIS A 45 10.14 15.56 -5.37
CA HIS A 45 9.98 15.42 -3.93
C HIS A 45 8.51 15.29 -3.49
N ARG A 46 7.61 16.08 -4.10
CA ARG A 46 6.17 15.97 -3.81
C ARG A 46 5.58 14.64 -4.24
N CYS A 47 6.04 14.09 -5.36
CA CYS A 47 5.63 12.76 -5.82
C CYS A 47 6.18 11.66 -4.92
N ALA A 48 7.41 11.78 -4.41
CA ALA A 48 7.99 10.85 -3.44
C ALA A 48 7.18 10.82 -2.12
N GLU A 49 6.75 11.98 -1.62
CA GLU A 49 5.88 12.06 -0.45
C GLU A 49 4.51 11.41 -0.70
N CYS A 50 3.91 11.65 -1.87
CA CYS A 50 2.66 11.00 -2.26
C CYS A 50 2.80 9.48 -2.33
N LEU A 51 3.95 8.99 -2.84
CA LEU A 51 4.27 7.58 -2.92
C LEU A 51 4.44 6.96 -1.54
N ARG A 52 5.17 7.62 -0.63
CA ARG A 52 5.35 7.18 0.76
C ARG A 52 4.02 7.00 1.46
N VAL A 53 3.18 8.04 1.46
CA VAL A 53 1.85 8.00 2.09
C VAL A 53 0.96 6.96 1.43
N GLY A 54 1.00 6.84 0.10
CA GLY A 54 0.23 5.83 -0.63
C GLY A 54 0.59 4.39 -0.23
N LEU A 55 1.88 4.08 -0.11
CA LEU A 55 2.37 2.77 0.32
C LEU A 55 2.02 2.46 1.78
N GLU A 56 2.11 3.44 2.68
CA GLU A 56 1.72 3.28 4.08
C GLU A 56 0.21 3.02 4.24
N ASN A 57 -0.61 3.77 3.48
CA ASN A 57 -2.05 3.58 3.44
C ASN A 57 -2.40 2.19 2.90
N TRP A 58 -1.78 1.78 1.79
CA TRP A 58 -1.95 0.44 1.21
C TRP A 58 -1.60 -0.65 2.23
N LYS A 59 -0.46 -0.52 2.93
CA LYS A 59 -0.03 -1.46 3.96
C LYS A 59 -1.03 -1.57 5.09
N THR A 60 -1.58 -0.44 5.52
CA THR A 60 -2.59 -0.38 6.59
C THR A 60 -3.88 -1.08 6.16
N MET A 61 -4.36 -0.82 4.94
CA MET A 61 -5.57 -1.46 4.40
C MET A 61 -5.41 -2.98 4.25
N VAL A 62 -4.32 -3.45 3.65
CA VAL A 62 -4.05 -4.89 3.49
C VAL A 62 -3.90 -5.58 4.84
N SER A 63 -3.21 -4.96 5.80
CA SER A 63 -3.06 -5.53 7.15
C SER A 63 -4.42 -5.70 7.85
N ARG A 64 -5.34 -4.75 7.66
CA ARG A 64 -6.71 -4.86 8.19
C ARG A 64 -7.51 -5.97 7.49
N LEU A 65 -7.35 -6.14 6.18
CA LEU A 65 -8.01 -7.20 5.41
C LEU A 65 -7.50 -8.59 5.78
N VAL A 66 -6.19 -8.78 5.95
CA VAL A 66 -5.61 -10.03 6.45
C VAL A 66 -6.17 -10.36 7.84
N ALA A 67 -6.14 -9.40 8.77
CA ALA A 67 -6.66 -9.61 10.12
C ALA A 67 -8.17 -9.91 10.13
N GLN A 68 -8.94 -9.36 9.18
CA GLN A 68 -10.34 -9.69 9.01
C GLN A 68 -10.54 -11.09 8.45
N ALA A 69 -9.80 -11.47 7.40
CA ALA A 69 -9.87 -12.79 6.79
C ALA A 69 -9.49 -13.90 7.80
N GLU A 70 -8.49 -13.68 8.66
CA GLU A 70 -8.14 -14.60 9.74
C GLU A 70 -9.27 -14.78 10.77
N ARG A 71 -9.96 -13.68 11.13
CA ARG A 71 -11.14 -13.75 12.02
C ARG A 71 -12.28 -14.52 11.37
N GLU A 72 -12.58 -14.23 10.11
CA GLU A 72 -13.63 -14.90 9.35
C GLU A 72 -13.35 -16.39 9.13
N GLU A 73 -12.09 -16.77 8.87
CA GLU A 73 -11.68 -18.18 8.78
C GLU A 73 -11.91 -18.90 10.11
N ARG A 74 -11.48 -18.32 11.24
CA ARG A 74 -11.72 -18.89 12.58
C ARG A 74 -13.20 -19.02 12.89
N GLU A 75 -14.00 -18.00 12.60
CA GLU A 75 -15.45 -18.06 12.77
C GLU A 75 -16.10 -19.12 11.87
N SER A 76 -15.61 -19.28 10.63
CA SER A 76 -16.11 -20.31 9.71
C SER A 76 -15.81 -21.72 10.21
N ILE A 77 -14.64 -21.94 10.82
CA ILE A 77 -14.26 -23.21 11.45
C ILE A 77 -15.20 -23.51 12.63
N GLU A 78 -15.44 -22.54 13.52
CA GLU A 78 -16.36 -22.74 14.64
C GLU A 78 -17.80 -22.99 14.18
N LYS A 79 -18.28 -22.26 13.16
CA LYS A 79 -19.62 -22.48 12.57
C LYS A 79 -19.72 -23.84 11.88
N ALA A 80 -18.66 -24.30 11.22
CA ALA A 80 -18.63 -25.60 10.57
C ALA A 80 -18.74 -26.77 11.58
N LYS A 81 -18.19 -26.64 12.79
CA LYS A 81 -18.39 -27.62 13.88
C LYS A 81 -19.86 -27.79 14.26
N HIS A 82 -20.67 -26.74 14.12
CA HIS A 82 -22.10 -26.75 14.46
C HIS A 82 -23.03 -27.04 13.27
N THR A 83 -22.50 -27.12 12.03
CA THR A 83 -23.32 -27.24 10.81
C THR A 83 -23.14 -28.63 10.18
N TRP A 84 -24.21 -29.43 10.17
CA TRP A 84 -24.18 -30.84 9.76
C TRP A 84 -23.90 -31.07 8.26
N PHE A 85 -24.12 -30.09 7.37
CA PHE A 85 -23.88 -30.27 5.93
C PHE A 85 -23.51 -28.95 5.23
N GLY A 86 -22.43 -28.96 4.42
CA GLY A 86 -22.08 -27.87 3.49
C GLY A 86 -21.08 -26.81 3.97
N GLY A 87 -20.56 -26.90 5.20
CA GLY A 87 -19.60 -25.91 5.74
C GLY A 87 -18.20 -25.94 5.10
N GLU A 88 -17.79 -27.07 4.53
CA GLU A 88 -16.44 -27.28 3.99
C GLU A 88 -16.11 -26.34 2.83
N LYS A 89 -17.04 -26.16 1.88
CA LYS A 89 -16.84 -25.22 0.75
C LYS A 89 -16.70 -23.76 1.20
N GLN A 90 -17.41 -23.37 2.25
CA GLN A 90 -17.31 -22.01 2.80
C GLN A 90 -15.97 -21.80 3.51
N MET A 91 -15.48 -22.81 4.23
CA MET A 91 -14.15 -22.77 4.85
C MET A 91 -13.04 -22.67 3.80
N GLU A 92 -13.10 -23.48 2.74
CA GLU A 92 -12.11 -23.43 1.65
C GLU A 92 -12.08 -22.07 0.95
N ALA A 93 -13.26 -21.50 0.68
CA ALA A 93 -13.37 -20.16 0.09
C ALA A 93 -12.73 -19.08 0.98
N LYS A 94 -12.96 -19.15 2.30
CA LYS A 94 -12.39 -18.20 3.28
C LYS A 94 -10.89 -18.39 3.47
N ALA A 95 -10.40 -19.62 3.45
CA ALA A 95 -8.98 -19.92 3.47
C ALA A 95 -8.27 -19.40 2.20
N LEU A 96 -8.92 -19.50 1.03
CA LEU A 96 -8.40 -18.96 -0.23
C LEU A 96 -8.38 -17.42 -0.20
N GLU A 97 -9.42 -16.79 0.35
CA GLU A 97 -9.48 -15.34 0.54
C GLU A 97 -8.33 -14.85 1.45
N ARG A 98 -8.04 -15.53 2.56
CA ARG A 98 -6.87 -15.20 3.39
C ARG A 98 -5.56 -15.28 2.60
N LYS A 99 -5.34 -16.37 1.86
CA LYS A 99 -4.14 -16.57 1.04
C LYS A 99 -3.97 -15.47 -0.01
N ARG A 100 -5.07 -14.98 -0.60
CA ARG A 100 -5.06 -13.85 -1.54
C ARG A 100 -4.51 -12.59 -0.87
N TRP A 101 -5.03 -12.22 0.30
CA TRP A 101 -4.58 -11.02 1.03
C TRP A 101 -3.14 -11.15 1.55
N GLU A 102 -2.71 -12.34 1.94
CA GLU A 102 -1.32 -12.63 2.31
C GLU A 102 -0.37 -12.46 1.11
N ALA A 103 -0.75 -12.98 -0.05
CA ALA A 103 0.04 -12.81 -1.27
C ALA A 103 0.16 -11.32 -1.64
N GLU A 104 -0.92 -10.55 -1.51
CA GLU A 104 -0.90 -9.11 -1.76
C GLU A 104 0.01 -8.37 -0.78
N ARG A 105 0.00 -8.75 0.50
CA ARG A 105 0.93 -8.21 1.50
C ARG A 105 2.39 -8.47 1.14
N LEU A 106 2.71 -9.67 0.66
CA LEU A 106 4.07 -10.02 0.24
C LEU A 106 4.52 -9.21 -0.98
N ILE A 107 3.64 -9.02 -1.97
CA ILE A 107 3.90 -8.17 -3.14
C ILE A 107 4.16 -6.74 -2.70
N LEU A 108 3.33 -6.22 -1.79
CA LEU A 108 3.50 -4.88 -1.25
C LEU A 108 4.83 -4.72 -0.50
N ASP A 109 5.20 -5.67 0.36
CA ASP A 109 6.46 -5.62 1.11
C ASP A 109 7.68 -5.62 0.16
N ASP A 110 7.67 -6.42 -0.91
CA ASP A 110 8.71 -6.41 -1.94
C ASP A 110 8.77 -5.08 -2.68
N ARG A 111 7.60 -4.53 -3.04
CA ARG A 111 7.49 -3.24 -3.72
C ARG A 111 7.98 -2.09 -2.85
N ILE A 112 7.62 -2.06 -1.58
CA ILE A 112 8.14 -1.08 -0.62
C ILE A 112 9.67 -1.17 -0.55
N LYS A 113 10.25 -2.36 -0.42
CA LYS A 113 11.72 -2.53 -0.37
C LYS A 113 12.43 -2.00 -1.62
N LYS A 114 11.82 -2.18 -2.80
CA LYS A 114 12.36 -1.68 -4.07
C LYS A 114 12.26 -0.16 -4.19
N LEU A 115 11.17 0.43 -3.71
CA LEU A 115 10.91 1.86 -3.81
C LEU A 115 11.54 2.67 -2.67
N TRP A 116 11.85 2.04 -1.52
CA TRP A 116 12.42 2.69 -0.35
C TRP A 116 13.69 3.50 -0.66
N PRO A 117 14.69 2.99 -1.42
CA PRO A 117 15.89 3.76 -1.76
C PRO A 117 15.62 4.97 -2.66
N ILE A 118 14.55 4.93 -3.45
CA ILE A 118 14.15 6.04 -4.34
C ILE A 118 13.49 7.16 -3.50
N ILE A 119 12.76 6.78 -2.46
CA ILE A 119 12.07 7.70 -1.55
C ILE A 119 13.07 8.31 -0.53
N ASP A 120 13.91 7.50 0.11
CA ASP A 120 14.87 7.96 1.15
C ASP A 120 16.19 8.50 0.59
N GLY A 121 16.56 8.13 -0.63
CA GLY A 121 17.73 8.69 -1.32
C GLY A 121 17.68 10.20 -1.52
N GLU A 122 16.48 10.81 -1.49
CA GLU A 122 16.28 12.26 -1.54
C GLU A 122 16.46 12.92 -0.17
N SER A 123 16.04 12.30 0.93
CA SER A 123 16.16 12.89 2.28
C SER A 123 17.61 13.02 2.76
N GLY A 124 18.52 12.21 2.21
CA GLY A 124 19.96 12.25 2.53
C GLY A 124 20.75 13.33 1.78
N LEU A 125 20.24 13.84 0.64
CA LEU A 125 20.93 14.84 -0.19
C LEU A 125 20.49 16.28 0.10
N GLU A 126 19.33 16.49 0.72
CA GLU A 126 18.87 17.82 1.18
C GLU A 126 19.66 18.38 2.38
N GLY A 127 20.49 17.55 3.03
CA GLY A 127 21.37 17.96 4.14
C GLY A 127 22.68 18.64 3.70
N ILE A 128 23.03 18.62 2.41
CA ILE A 128 24.24 19.25 1.87
C ILE A 128 23.82 20.36 0.90
N ALA A 129 23.40 21.49 1.46
CA ALA A 129 23.18 22.70 0.67
C ALA A 129 24.49 23.14 -0.03
N PRO A 130 24.51 23.35 -1.37
CA PRO A 130 25.67 23.88 -2.07
C PRO A 130 25.76 25.42 -2.03
N ASN A 131 24.92 26.10 -1.25
CA ASN A 131 24.70 27.55 -1.37
C ASN A 131 25.10 28.37 -0.12
N SER A 132 26.07 27.88 0.66
CA SER A 132 26.74 28.70 1.68
C SER A 132 27.68 29.69 0.99
N SER A 133 27.12 30.77 0.47
CA SER A 133 27.84 31.95 0.01
C SER A 133 28.61 32.58 1.19
N LEU A 134 29.85 32.15 1.41
CA LEU A 134 30.83 32.83 2.25
C LEU A 134 31.70 33.75 1.40
N PHE A 135 31.10 34.79 0.82
CA PHE A 135 31.82 35.97 0.34
C PHE A 135 30.93 37.20 0.52
N VAL A 136 31.16 37.93 1.62
CA VAL A 136 31.57 39.36 1.72
C VAL A 136 31.53 39.75 3.19
#